data_AF-A0A3N4JPV4-F1
#
_entry.id   AF-A0A3N4JPV4-F1
#
_cell.length_a   1.000
_cell.length_b   1.000
_cell.length_c   1.000
_cell.angle_alpha   90.00
_cell.angle_beta   90.00
_cell.angle_gamma   90.00
#
_symmetry.space_group_name_H-M   'P 1'
#
loop_
_entity.id
_entity.type
_entity.pdbx_description
1 polymer ?
#
loop_
_entity_poly.entity_id
_entity_poly.type
_entity_poly.pdbx_seq_one_letter_code
_entity_poly.pdbx_strand_id
1 'polypeptide(L)'
;MPASNMDSHQVTTRLHVDELILDYLLWFCTSSLLKERRLRLDGHVGKREWTDAAKSTDMGMRLVNSFTQTFRRLHPNAILPDSIALRQRICCFTTILLRRLDATSPTFTRSSQSSARTRAWLSRKRASNVIEDLTSSSSPSSVPIASEFSQTPFAPANLRRNTEEMHRQMGFSCLPAAQQTYWGNISLREGLKEFMVLSSWTCAFNDEVSSLWMETATNYMVQGVLEAYRCEGAKGIDALNECFSWGPTTIGQGGLDDDETVVNEMFGGDGGSVGVLFEEMKTDALLEALPPDNTPLETHLDRLAEKHTWAVFEETLVGGYLTAVISAQPSPVLLQLENGKLTGFEDTDISTLLANAGALAR
;
A
#
# COMPACT_ATOMS: atom_id res chain seq x y z
N MET A 1 23.29 -36.69 21.85
CA MET A 1 22.21 -35.72 22.12
C MET A 1 20.98 -36.21 21.39
N PRO A 2 19.90 -36.60 22.10
CA PRO A 2 18.72 -37.12 21.43
C PRO A 2 17.91 -35.95 20.87
N ALA A 3 17.68 -35.95 19.56
CA ALA A 3 16.66 -35.13 18.94
C ALA A 3 15.31 -35.61 19.50
N SER A 4 14.69 -34.79 20.33
CA SER A 4 13.32 -35.02 20.77
C SER A 4 12.42 -34.98 19.54
N ASN A 5 11.82 -36.12 19.20
CA ASN A 5 10.61 -36.16 18.38
C ASN A 5 9.57 -35.27 19.06
N MET A 6 9.46 -34.01 18.63
CA MET A 6 8.27 -33.23 18.95
C MET A 6 7.10 -33.93 18.27
N ASP A 7 6.10 -34.33 19.06
CA ASP A 7 4.86 -34.90 18.56
C ASP A 7 4.29 -34.01 17.46
N SER A 8 3.96 -34.59 16.30
CA SER A 8 3.38 -33.87 15.16
C SER A 8 2.16 -33.03 15.56
N HIS A 9 1.36 -33.52 16.51
CA HIS A 9 0.24 -32.78 17.10
C HIS A 9 0.64 -31.48 17.81
N GLN A 10 1.77 -31.46 18.52
CA GLN A 10 2.25 -30.24 19.19
C GLN A 10 2.77 -29.21 18.19
N VAL A 11 3.40 -29.66 17.11
CA VAL A 11 3.87 -28.80 16.01
C VAL A 11 2.68 -28.14 15.30
N THR A 12 1.65 -28.92 14.96
CA THR A 12 0.42 -28.40 14.32
C THR A 12 -0.36 -27.46 15.25
N THR A 13 -0.46 -27.78 16.54
CA THR A 13 -1.15 -26.91 17.51
C THR A 13 -0.43 -25.58 17.67
N ARG A 14 0.90 -25.59 17.73
CA ARG A 14 1.69 -24.36 17.84
C ARG A 14 1.54 -23.46 16.62
N LEU A 15 1.57 -24.03 15.41
CA LEU A 15 1.38 -23.25 14.19
C LEU A 15 0.05 -22.50 14.20
N HIS A 16 -1.07 -23.19 14.50
CA HIS A 16 -2.37 -22.55 14.57
C HIS A 16 -2.43 -21.43 15.61
N VAL A 17 -1.85 -21.63 16.80
CA VAL A 17 -1.79 -20.57 17.83
C VAL A 17 -1.00 -19.36 17.32
N ASP A 18 0.15 -19.60 16.70
CA ASP A 18 0.99 -18.53 16.16
C ASP A 18 0.29 -17.80 14.99
N GLU A 19 -0.50 -18.49 14.17
CA GLU A 19 -1.35 -17.90 13.12
C GLU A 19 -2.43 -16.99 13.73
N LEU A 20 -3.12 -17.43 14.78
CA LEU A 20 -4.13 -16.61 15.47
C LEU A 20 -3.53 -15.35 16.09
N ILE A 21 -2.32 -15.45 16.66
CA ILE A 21 -1.59 -14.30 17.20
C ILE A 21 -1.20 -13.34 16.07
N LEU A 22 -0.62 -13.86 14.98
CA LEU A 22 -0.22 -13.03 13.84
C LEU A 22 -1.42 -12.28 13.27
N ASP A 23 -2.54 -12.99 13.05
CA ASP A 23 -3.79 -12.42 12.57
C ASP A 23 -4.24 -11.20 13.40
N TYR A 24 -4.35 -11.40 14.72
CA TYR A 24 -4.74 -10.35 15.64
C TYR A 24 -3.78 -9.15 15.63
N LEU A 25 -2.47 -9.40 15.63
CA LEU A 25 -1.46 -8.33 15.63
C LEU A 25 -1.52 -7.48 14.35
N LEU A 26 -1.74 -8.11 13.19
CA LEU A 26 -1.89 -7.40 11.92
C LEU A 26 -3.14 -6.50 11.92
N TRP A 27 -4.27 -7.01 12.42
CA TRP A 27 -5.48 -6.21 12.60
C TRP A 27 -5.27 -5.06 13.59
N PHE A 28 -4.66 -5.33 14.75
CA PHE A 28 -4.43 -4.35 15.80
C PHE A 28 -3.54 -3.20 15.32
N CYS A 29 -2.47 -3.53 14.57
CA CYS A 29 -1.57 -2.55 13.96
C CYS A 29 -2.33 -1.67 12.95
N THR A 30 -3.04 -2.29 12.02
CA THR A 30 -3.84 -1.58 10.99
C THR A 30 -4.88 -0.66 11.62
N SER A 31 -5.64 -1.17 12.59
CA SER A 31 -6.69 -0.42 13.28
C SER A 31 -6.12 0.75 14.09
N SER A 32 -4.97 0.55 14.75
CA SER A 32 -4.28 1.62 15.48
C SER A 32 -3.80 2.73 14.55
N LEU A 33 -3.22 2.38 13.39
CA LEU A 33 -2.79 3.33 12.37
C LEU A 33 -3.94 4.18 11.84
N LEU A 34 -5.06 3.55 11.50
CA LEU A 34 -6.24 4.26 10.99
C LEU A 34 -6.89 5.14 12.06
N LYS A 35 -6.98 4.66 13.30
CA LYS A 35 -7.47 5.45 14.44
C LYS A 35 -6.60 6.67 14.66
N GLU A 36 -5.29 6.49 14.71
CA GLU A 36 -4.35 7.60 14.85
C GLU A 36 -4.49 8.60 13.70
N ARG A 37 -4.60 8.12 12.46
CA ARG A 37 -4.74 8.99 11.30
C ARG A 37 -6.03 9.81 11.35
N ARG A 38 -7.15 9.19 11.67
CA ARG A 38 -8.44 9.89 11.86
C ARG A 38 -8.34 11.00 12.91
N LEU A 39 -7.76 10.69 14.07
CA LEU A 39 -7.57 11.68 15.14
C LEU A 39 -6.68 12.85 14.72
N ARG A 40 -5.72 12.63 13.80
CA ARG A 40 -4.90 13.71 13.23
C ARG A 40 -5.71 14.63 12.31
N LEU A 41 -6.66 14.08 11.56
CA LEU A 41 -7.53 14.85 10.66
C LEU A 41 -8.59 15.65 11.44
N ASP A 42 -9.12 15.10 12.54
CA ASP A 42 -10.22 15.71 13.29
C ASP A 42 -9.85 17.03 14.01
N GLY A 43 -8.56 17.34 14.19
CA GLY A 43 -8.03 18.63 14.65
C GLY A 43 -8.42 19.10 16.08
N HIS A 44 -9.44 18.49 16.69
CA HIS A 44 -10.06 18.86 17.97
C HIS A 44 -9.82 17.82 19.08
N VAL A 45 -8.84 16.94 18.89
CA VAL A 45 -8.57 15.80 19.77
C VAL A 45 -7.71 16.23 20.97
N GLY A 46 -8.05 15.72 22.15
CA GLY A 46 -7.26 15.98 23.36
C GLY A 46 -5.83 15.43 23.23
N LYS A 47 -4.83 16.17 23.71
CA LYS A 47 -3.40 15.76 23.67
C LYS A 47 -3.17 14.34 24.21
N ARG A 48 -3.94 13.93 25.21
CA ARG A 48 -3.87 12.59 25.81
C ARG A 48 -4.33 11.50 24.84
N GLU A 49 -5.50 11.66 24.24
CA GLU A 49 -6.08 10.68 23.30
C GLU A 49 -5.16 10.46 22.10
N TRP A 50 -4.59 11.55 21.58
CA TRP A 50 -3.60 11.47 20.52
C TRP A 50 -2.32 10.74 20.96
N THR A 51 -1.80 11.06 22.15
CA THR A 51 -0.59 10.41 22.69
C THR A 51 -0.80 8.91 22.85
N ASP A 52 -1.98 8.50 23.30
CA ASP A 52 -2.35 7.10 23.49
C ASP A 52 -2.52 6.39 22.14
N ALA A 53 -3.12 7.03 21.14
CA ALA A 53 -3.22 6.50 19.78
C ALA A 53 -1.83 6.30 19.14
N ALA A 54 -0.95 7.30 19.20
CA ALA A 54 0.41 7.21 18.67
C ALA A 54 1.21 6.08 19.34
N LYS A 55 1.12 5.94 20.68
CA LYS A 55 1.75 4.83 21.41
C LYS A 55 1.20 3.47 20.98
N SER A 56 -0.13 3.37 20.76
CA SER A 56 -0.77 2.13 20.29
C SER A 56 -0.23 1.74 18.91
N THR A 57 -0.13 2.70 17.99
CA THR A 57 0.45 2.49 16.66
C THR A 57 1.90 2.01 16.72
N ASP A 58 2.75 2.71 17.47
CA ASP A 58 4.16 2.34 17.63
C ASP A 58 4.34 0.97 18.30
N MET A 59 3.44 0.61 19.21
CA MET A 59 3.39 -0.73 19.79
C MET A 59 2.97 -1.77 18.75
N GLY A 60 1.89 -1.51 18.01
CA GLY A 60 1.39 -2.41 16.96
C GLY A 60 2.44 -2.74 15.91
N MET A 61 3.13 -1.72 15.38
CA MET A 61 4.20 -1.92 14.39
C MET A 61 5.37 -2.75 14.95
N ARG A 62 5.79 -2.49 16.21
CA ARG A 62 6.84 -3.28 16.87
C ARG A 62 6.43 -4.74 17.09
N LEU A 63 5.19 -4.98 17.53
CA LEU A 63 4.67 -6.31 17.75
C LEU A 63 4.60 -7.10 16.44
N VAL A 64 4.04 -6.50 15.38
CA VAL A 64 4.00 -7.12 14.05
C VAL A 64 5.41 -7.44 13.56
N ASN A 65 6.34 -6.49 13.63
CA ASN A 65 7.72 -6.69 13.19
C ASN A 65 8.42 -7.83 13.95
N SER A 66 8.36 -7.81 15.29
CA SER A 66 9.02 -8.81 16.13
C SER A 66 8.37 -10.19 15.99
N PHE A 67 7.04 -10.24 15.92
CA PHE A 67 6.31 -11.49 15.81
C PHE A 67 6.43 -12.10 14.41
N THR A 68 6.41 -11.31 13.34
CA THR A 68 6.64 -11.80 11.97
C THR A 68 8.01 -12.46 11.82
N GLN A 69 9.05 -11.86 12.41
CA GLN A 69 10.38 -12.46 12.44
C GLN A 69 10.39 -13.78 13.22
N THR A 70 9.71 -13.81 14.37
CA THR A 70 9.60 -15.01 15.20
C THR A 70 8.84 -16.12 14.48
N PHE A 71 7.71 -15.78 13.85
CA PHE A 71 6.87 -16.68 13.06
C PHE A 71 7.67 -17.30 11.91
N ARG A 72 8.33 -16.48 11.07
CA ARG A 72 9.15 -16.97 9.94
C ARG A 72 10.30 -17.87 10.39
N ARG A 73 10.90 -17.60 11.56
CA ARG A 73 11.97 -18.43 12.13
C ARG A 73 11.45 -19.78 12.62
N LEU A 74 10.28 -19.80 13.25
CA LEU A 74 9.69 -21.02 13.82
C LEU A 74 8.99 -21.87 12.76
N HIS A 75 8.45 -21.24 11.72
CA HIS A 75 7.62 -21.86 10.69
C HIS A 75 8.10 -21.46 9.28
N PRO A 76 9.36 -21.77 8.89
CA PRO A 76 9.98 -21.25 7.66
C PRO A 76 9.30 -21.70 6.36
N ASN A 77 8.56 -22.81 6.40
CA ASN A 77 7.85 -23.37 5.25
C ASN A 77 6.32 -23.26 5.38
N ALA A 78 5.82 -22.57 6.41
CA ALA A 78 4.38 -22.41 6.57
C ALA A 78 3.83 -21.46 5.50
N ILE A 79 2.76 -21.90 4.86
CA ILE A 79 1.96 -21.06 3.96
C ILE A 79 0.83 -20.50 4.82
N LEU A 80 0.74 -19.17 4.88
CA LEU A 80 -0.32 -18.51 5.64
C LEU A 80 -1.68 -18.79 4.99
N PRO A 81 -2.74 -19.01 5.78
CA PRO A 81 -4.10 -18.96 5.28
C PRO A 81 -4.38 -17.66 4.54
N ASP A 82 -5.15 -17.73 3.45
CA ASP A 82 -5.40 -16.59 2.55
C ASP A 82 -5.92 -15.34 3.27
N SER A 83 -6.77 -15.51 4.28
CA SER A 83 -7.31 -14.41 5.09
C SER A 83 -6.21 -13.70 5.90
N ILE A 84 -5.25 -14.45 6.44
CA ILE A 84 -4.11 -13.89 7.19
C ILE A 84 -3.11 -13.26 6.23
N ALA A 85 -2.86 -13.89 5.08
CA ALA A 85 -2.00 -13.35 4.03
C ALA A 85 -2.54 -12.00 3.51
N LEU A 86 -3.84 -11.90 3.24
CA LEU A 86 -4.49 -10.66 2.84
C LEU A 86 -4.41 -9.59 3.95
N ARG A 87 -4.68 -9.96 5.21
CA ARG A 87 -4.53 -9.03 6.34
C ARG A 87 -3.08 -8.55 6.53
N GLN A 88 -2.09 -9.40 6.22
CA GLN A 88 -0.69 -9.01 6.22
C GLN A 88 -0.40 -7.97 5.13
N ARG A 89 -0.94 -8.15 3.92
CA ARG A 89 -0.82 -7.19 2.81
C ARG A 89 -1.49 -5.86 3.15
N ILE A 90 -2.69 -5.89 3.74
CA ILE A 90 -3.40 -4.69 4.24
C ILE A 90 -2.53 -3.95 5.25
N CYS A 91 -1.98 -4.65 6.26
CA CYS A 91 -1.13 -4.05 7.28
C CYS A 91 0.12 -3.42 6.65
N CYS A 92 0.79 -4.13 5.75
CA CYS A 92 1.99 -3.65 5.05
C CYS A 92 1.70 -2.39 4.23
N PHE A 93 0.65 -2.43 3.41
CA PHE A 93 0.24 -1.28 2.60
C PHE A 93 -0.14 -0.08 3.48
N THR A 94 -0.89 -0.30 4.56
CA THR A 94 -1.27 0.75 5.51
C THR A 94 -0.05 1.39 6.17
N THR A 95 0.95 0.59 6.57
CA THR A 95 2.19 1.13 7.15
C THR A 95 3.03 1.88 6.12
N ILE A 96 3.05 1.43 4.87
CA ILE A 96 3.76 2.13 3.79
C ILE A 96 3.08 3.48 3.52
N LEU A 97 1.77 3.49 3.35
CA LEU A 97 1.02 4.69 3.02
C LEU A 97 1.08 5.75 4.13
N LEU A 98 0.86 5.33 5.38
CA LEU A 98 0.68 6.27 6.51
C LEU A 98 1.97 6.54 7.29
N ARG A 99 2.96 5.65 7.23
CA ARG A 99 4.21 5.74 8.01
C ARG A 99 5.47 5.55 7.17
N ARG A 100 5.36 5.33 5.86
CA ARG A 100 6.48 5.25 4.92
C ARG A 100 7.48 4.14 5.26
N LEU A 101 7.02 3.08 5.91
CA LEU A 101 7.82 1.94 6.37
C LEU A 101 7.07 0.62 6.15
N ASP A 102 7.81 -0.50 6.21
CA ASP A 102 7.24 -1.85 6.14
C ASP A 102 7.32 -2.53 7.52
N ALA A 103 6.22 -2.62 8.24
CA ALA A 103 6.20 -3.25 9.56
C ALA A 103 6.46 -4.77 9.53
N THR A 104 6.35 -5.41 8.37
CA THR A 104 6.60 -6.86 8.18
C THR A 104 8.05 -7.16 7.79
N SER A 105 8.82 -6.12 7.48
CA SER A 105 10.25 -6.21 7.19
C SER A 105 11.09 -6.09 8.46
N PRO A 106 12.10 -6.96 8.69
CA PRO A 106 12.93 -6.93 9.90
C PRO A 106 13.57 -5.57 10.19
N THR A 107 13.89 -4.81 9.16
CA THR A 107 14.59 -3.52 9.23
C THR A 107 13.66 -2.32 9.06
N PHE A 108 12.35 -2.53 8.96
CA PHE A 108 11.36 -1.49 8.59
C PHE A 108 11.61 -0.85 7.21
N THR A 109 12.49 -1.44 6.41
CA THR A 109 12.81 -1.00 5.05
C THR A 109 12.24 -1.98 4.04
N ARG A 110 12.11 -1.54 2.78
CA ARG A 110 11.65 -2.40 1.69
C ARG A 110 12.72 -2.55 0.63
N SER A 111 12.82 -3.74 0.04
CA SER A 111 13.67 -3.97 -1.12
C SER A 111 13.01 -3.36 -2.36
N SER A 112 13.68 -2.41 -3.00
CA SER A 112 13.15 -1.79 -4.21
C SER A 112 13.28 -2.75 -5.39
N GLN A 113 12.15 -3.24 -5.90
CA GLN A 113 12.07 -4.05 -7.13
C GLN A 113 11.41 -3.28 -8.29
N SER A 114 11.08 -2.01 -8.09
CA SER A 114 10.31 -1.18 -9.03
C SER A 114 10.96 -1.13 -10.43
N SER A 115 12.29 -0.99 -10.50
CA SER A 115 13.03 -0.85 -11.75
C SER A 115 13.12 -2.13 -12.59
N ALA A 116 13.09 -3.32 -11.96
CA ALA A 116 13.11 -4.59 -12.69
C ALA A 116 11.74 -4.87 -13.35
N ARG A 117 10.67 -4.72 -12.57
CA ARG A 117 9.28 -4.82 -13.03
C ARG A 117 8.99 -3.84 -14.18
N THR A 118 9.36 -2.58 -14.01
CA THR A 118 9.16 -1.53 -15.02
C THR A 118 9.82 -1.89 -16.35
N ARG A 119 11.08 -2.34 -16.32
CA ARG A 119 11.78 -2.82 -17.53
C ARG A 119 11.12 -4.05 -18.14
N ALA A 120 10.63 -4.98 -17.32
CA ALA A 120 9.91 -6.16 -17.81
C ALA A 120 8.61 -5.77 -18.52
N TRP A 121 7.82 -4.88 -17.93
CA TRP A 121 6.58 -4.36 -18.53
C TRP A 121 6.84 -3.63 -19.86
N LEU A 122 7.80 -2.70 -19.88
CA LEU A 122 8.19 -1.95 -21.09
C LEU A 122 8.68 -2.89 -22.21
N SER A 123 9.50 -3.89 -21.86
CA SER A 123 9.96 -4.91 -22.79
C SER A 123 8.80 -5.72 -23.39
N ARG A 124 7.80 -6.11 -22.57
CA ARG A 124 6.59 -6.81 -23.04
C ARG A 124 5.76 -5.95 -24.01
N LYS A 125 5.66 -4.65 -23.75
CA LYS A 125 4.98 -3.67 -24.63
C LYS A 125 5.84 -3.25 -25.84
N ARG A 126 7.12 -3.65 -25.88
CA ARG A 126 8.11 -3.25 -26.90
C ARG A 126 8.30 -1.73 -26.99
N ALA A 127 8.13 -1.04 -25.87
CA ALA A 127 8.33 0.40 -25.75
C ALA A 127 9.61 0.69 -24.96
N SER A 128 10.37 1.73 -25.32
CA SER A 128 11.53 2.16 -24.52
C SER A 128 11.11 2.92 -23.27
N ASN A 129 9.93 3.53 -23.30
CA ASN A 129 9.34 4.30 -22.20
C ASN A 129 7.82 4.42 -22.37
N VAL A 130 7.13 4.83 -21.30
CA VAL A 130 5.65 4.93 -21.28
C VAL A 130 5.08 5.98 -22.23
N ILE A 131 5.87 7.01 -22.62
CA ILE A 131 5.42 8.06 -23.54
C ILE A 131 5.44 7.55 -24.98
N GLU A 132 6.43 6.74 -25.35
CA GLU A 132 6.51 6.11 -26.68
C GLU A 132 5.30 5.18 -26.92
N ASP A 133 4.88 4.44 -25.89
CA ASP A 133 3.68 3.59 -25.93
C ASP A 133 2.41 4.42 -26.26
N LEU A 134 2.27 5.63 -25.69
CA LEU A 134 1.18 6.55 -26.02
C LEU A 134 1.20 6.97 -27.50
N THR A 135 2.37 7.35 -28.01
CA THR A 135 2.53 7.88 -29.37
C THR A 135 2.48 6.81 -30.46
N SER A 136 2.50 5.53 -30.11
CA SER A 136 2.38 4.43 -31.07
C SER A 136 0.99 4.36 -31.73
N SER A 137 -0.01 5.02 -31.13
CA SER A 137 -1.41 5.06 -31.59
C SER A 137 -1.81 6.36 -32.32
N SER A 138 -0.97 7.41 -32.27
CA SER A 138 -1.25 8.73 -32.84
C SER A 138 -0.03 9.25 -33.62
N SER A 139 -0.25 9.91 -34.76
CA SER A 139 0.83 10.34 -35.67
C SER A 139 1.96 11.10 -34.95
N PRO A 140 3.22 10.97 -35.42
CA PRO A 140 4.41 11.42 -34.70
C PRO A 140 4.47 12.96 -34.67
N SER A 141 3.82 13.55 -33.67
CA SER A 141 4.16 14.88 -33.19
C SER A 141 5.44 14.74 -32.38
N SER A 142 6.56 15.01 -33.03
CA SER A 142 7.89 15.04 -32.43
C SER A 142 8.00 16.20 -31.43
N VAL A 143 7.50 16.02 -30.21
CA VAL A 143 7.84 16.89 -29.07
C VAL A 143 8.94 16.20 -28.28
N PRO A 144 10.06 16.89 -27.94
CA PRO A 144 11.12 16.32 -27.15
C PRO A 144 10.71 16.29 -25.66
N ILE A 145 9.64 15.57 -25.32
CA ILE A 145 9.10 15.46 -23.95
C ILE A 145 10.19 14.94 -22.99
N ALA A 146 11.02 14.00 -23.45
CA ALA A 146 12.16 13.49 -22.69
C ALA A 146 13.20 14.58 -22.33
N SER A 147 13.30 15.66 -23.11
CA SER A 147 14.23 16.77 -22.83
C SER A 147 13.77 17.64 -21.66
N GLU A 148 12.46 17.78 -21.46
CA GLU A 148 11.90 18.62 -20.39
C GLU A 148 12.12 18.01 -19.01
N PHE A 149 12.13 16.67 -18.93
CA PHE A 149 12.43 15.95 -17.70
C PHE A 149 13.92 15.76 -17.43
N SER A 150 14.83 16.21 -18.31
CA SER A 150 16.27 15.93 -18.20
C SER A 150 16.94 16.53 -16.95
N GLN A 151 16.36 17.57 -16.35
CA GLN A 151 16.85 18.23 -15.15
C GLN A 151 15.84 18.15 -14.00
N THR A 152 16.33 18.34 -12.77
CA THR A 152 15.44 18.52 -11.60
C THR A 152 14.56 19.73 -11.82
N PRO A 153 13.22 19.58 -11.82
CA PRO A 153 12.33 20.70 -12.15
C PRO A 153 12.33 21.79 -11.07
N PHE A 154 12.73 21.47 -9.83
CA PHE A 154 12.68 22.39 -8.70
C PHE A 154 14.07 22.72 -8.17
N ALA A 155 14.25 23.97 -7.77
CA ALA A 155 15.42 24.38 -6.99
C ALA A 155 15.46 23.67 -5.62
N PRO A 156 16.65 23.43 -5.01
CA PRO A 156 16.76 22.74 -3.73
C PRO A 156 15.92 23.34 -2.59
N ALA A 157 15.74 24.66 -2.57
CA ALA A 157 14.89 25.34 -1.59
C ALA A 157 13.40 24.99 -1.77
N ASN A 158 12.93 24.86 -3.01
CA ASN A 158 11.56 24.48 -3.34
C ASN A 158 11.31 23.01 -3.01
N LEU A 159 12.25 22.12 -3.33
CA LEU A 159 12.18 20.70 -2.96
C LEU A 159 12.00 20.53 -1.45
N ARG A 160 12.85 21.20 -0.64
CA ARG A 160 12.75 21.14 0.82
C ARG A 160 11.39 21.61 1.32
N ARG A 161 10.90 22.75 0.80
CA ARG A 161 9.58 23.29 1.17
C ARG A 161 8.45 22.32 0.81
N ASN A 162 8.51 21.71 -0.38
CA ASN A 162 7.50 20.74 -0.83
C ASN A 162 7.52 19.48 0.02
N THR A 163 8.70 18.97 0.38
CA THR A 163 8.86 17.82 1.28
C THR A 163 8.35 18.12 2.69
N GLU A 164 8.63 19.31 3.23
CA GLU A 164 8.09 19.76 4.51
C GLU A 164 6.56 19.89 4.49
N GLU A 165 5.99 20.38 3.39
CA GLU A 165 4.54 20.46 3.19
C GLU A 165 3.91 19.07 3.13
N MET A 166 4.47 18.16 2.33
CA MET A 166 4.02 16.77 2.25
C MET A 166 4.08 16.08 3.63
N HIS A 167 5.18 16.25 4.36
CA HIS A 167 5.30 15.75 5.75
C HIS A 167 4.24 16.33 6.67
N ARG A 168 3.90 17.62 6.53
CA ARG A 168 2.83 18.24 7.30
C ARG A 168 1.48 17.63 6.97
N GLN A 169 1.17 17.44 5.69
CA GLN A 169 -0.08 16.82 5.22
C GLN A 169 -0.21 15.37 5.72
N MET A 170 0.89 14.63 5.76
CA MET A 170 0.95 13.29 6.36
C MET A 170 0.97 13.29 7.90
N GLY A 171 1.01 14.46 8.54
CA GLY A 171 0.97 14.63 9.98
C GLY A 171 2.28 14.32 10.70
N PHE A 172 3.41 14.23 9.98
CA PHE A 172 4.74 14.02 10.55
C PHE A 172 5.18 15.22 11.41
N SER A 173 4.96 16.44 10.94
CA SER A 173 5.39 17.67 11.64
C SER A 173 4.68 17.91 12.98
N CYS A 174 3.58 17.20 13.25
CA CYS A 174 2.86 17.27 14.53
C CYS A 174 3.40 16.28 15.57
N LEU A 175 4.32 15.38 15.18
CA LEU A 175 4.89 14.39 16.09
C LEU A 175 5.99 15.00 16.96
N PRO A 176 6.05 14.71 18.27
CA PRO A 176 7.17 15.08 19.11
C PRO A 176 8.39 14.27 18.62
N ALA A 177 9.60 14.79 18.75
CA ALA A 177 10.81 14.14 18.25
C ALA A 177 10.94 12.66 18.68
N ALA A 178 10.48 12.30 19.88
CA ALA A 178 10.49 10.94 20.40
C ALA A 178 9.53 9.95 19.68
N GLN A 179 8.53 10.44 18.95
CA GLN A 179 7.56 9.62 18.20
C GLN A 179 7.80 9.66 16.67
N GLN A 180 8.79 10.44 16.23
CA GLN A 180 9.24 10.42 14.84
C GLN A 180 10.11 9.19 14.52
N THR A 181 10.44 8.36 15.53
CA THR A 181 11.30 7.19 15.39
C THR A 181 10.74 6.12 14.44
N TYR A 182 9.41 5.98 14.37
CA TYR A 182 8.73 5.05 13.46
C TYR A 182 8.12 5.81 12.28
N TRP A 183 9.00 6.44 11.51
CA TRP A 183 8.70 7.06 10.23
C TRP A 183 9.79 6.68 9.24
N GLY A 184 9.40 6.11 8.10
CA GLY A 184 10.34 5.72 7.07
C GLY A 184 10.40 6.70 5.90
N ASN A 185 10.96 6.23 4.80
CA ASN A 185 11.21 7.00 3.58
C ASN A 185 10.78 6.26 2.30
N ILE A 186 9.92 5.25 2.44
CA ILE A 186 9.36 4.52 1.29
C ILE A 186 8.52 5.48 0.46
N SER A 187 8.84 5.61 -0.83
CA SER A 187 8.10 6.48 -1.74
C SER A 187 6.72 5.89 -2.09
N LEU A 188 5.81 6.73 -2.55
CA LEU A 188 4.53 6.34 -3.13
C LEU A 188 4.75 5.45 -4.34
N ARG A 189 5.81 5.68 -5.13
CA ARG A 189 6.16 4.81 -6.27
C ARG A 189 6.40 3.36 -5.84
N GLU A 190 7.05 3.17 -4.70
CA GLU A 190 7.24 1.84 -4.10
C GLU A 190 5.95 1.32 -3.44
N GLY A 191 5.14 2.20 -2.85
CA GLY A 191 3.81 1.88 -2.32
C GLY A 191 2.80 1.47 -3.39
N LEU A 192 2.91 2.01 -4.60
CA LEU A 192 2.04 1.71 -5.74
C LEU A 192 2.09 0.23 -6.11
N LYS A 193 3.26 -0.42 -6.01
CA LYS A 193 3.35 -1.89 -6.18
C LYS A 193 2.48 -2.63 -5.18
N GLU A 194 2.51 -2.26 -3.90
CA GLU A 194 1.66 -2.94 -2.89
C GLU A 194 0.20 -2.59 -3.06
N PHE A 195 -0.11 -1.37 -3.49
CA PHE A 195 -1.48 -1.02 -3.85
C PHE A 195 -2.01 -1.93 -4.96
N MET A 196 -1.24 -2.13 -6.04
CA MET A 196 -1.63 -2.98 -7.16
C MET A 196 -1.78 -4.46 -6.75
N VAL A 197 -0.85 -4.98 -5.95
CA VAL A 197 -0.91 -6.36 -5.45
C VAL A 197 -2.07 -6.55 -4.47
N LEU A 198 -2.28 -5.62 -3.53
CA LEU A 198 -3.44 -5.68 -2.62
C LEU A 198 -4.75 -5.61 -3.40
N SER A 199 -4.80 -4.77 -4.44
CA SER A 199 -5.97 -4.64 -5.32
C SER A 199 -6.26 -5.94 -6.05
N SER A 200 -5.25 -6.60 -6.62
CA SER A 200 -5.47 -7.84 -7.36
C SER A 200 -5.97 -8.97 -6.45
N TRP A 201 -5.44 -9.07 -5.23
CA TRP A 201 -5.94 -10.00 -4.22
C TRP A 201 -7.39 -9.69 -3.84
N THR A 202 -7.71 -8.44 -3.54
CA THR A 202 -9.09 -8.07 -3.16
C THR A 202 -10.10 -8.24 -4.29
N CYS A 203 -9.69 -8.05 -5.55
CA CYS A 203 -10.50 -8.36 -6.72
C CYS A 203 -10.75 -9.86 -6.85
N ALA A 204 -9.73 -10.70 -6.61
CA ALA A 204 -9.90 -12.16 -6.62
C ALA A 204 -10.89 -12.67 -5.56
N PHE A 205 -11.12 -11.91 -4.48
CA PHE A 205 -12.14 -12.26 -3.47
C PHE A 205 -13.54 -11.70 -3.73
N ASN A 206 -13.65 -10.60 -4.50
CA ASN A 206 -14.90 -9.85 -4.67
C ASN A 206 -15.40 -9.81 -6.13
N ASP A 207 -14.67 -10.41 -7.08
CA ASP A 207 -14.99 -10.57 -8.51
C ASP A 207 -15.26 -9.29 -9.33
N GLU A 208 -15.01 -8.08 -8.81
CA GLU A 208 -15.26 -6.83 -9.55
C GLU A 208 -14.15 -5.79 -9.42
N VAL A 209 -13.67 -5.30 -10.56
CA VAL A 209 -12.83 -4.11 -10.68
C VAL A 209 -13.73 -2.91 -11.00
N SER A 210 -13.94 -2.02 -10.03
CA SER A 210 -14.81 -0.84 -10.20
C SER A 210 -14.11 0.33 -10.90
N SER A 211 -14.88 1.23 -11.51
CA SER A 211 -14.36 2.50 -12.04
C SER A 211 -13.71 3.35 -10.94
N LEU A 212 -14.29 3.38 -9.74
CA LEU A 212 -13.73 4.07 -8.57
C LEU A 212 -12.34 3.55 -8.21
N TRP A 213 -12.12 2.24 -8.33
CA TRP A 213 -10.78 1.66 -8.16
C TRP A 213 -9.82 2.17 -9.24
N MET A 214 -10.23 2.19 -10.51
CA MET A 214 -9.38 2.67 -11.61
C MET A 214 -9.00 4.14 -11.41
N GLU A 215 -9.97 4.99 -11.01
CA GLU A 215 -9.73 6.40 -10.65
C GLU A 215 -8.75 6.53 -9.48
N THR A 216 -8.90 5.69 -8.46
CA THR A 216 -7.99 5.66 -7.31
C THR A 216 -6.58 5.27 -7.75
N ALA A 217 -6.46 4.26 -8.61
CA ALA A 217 -5.20 3.76 -9.13
C ALA A 217 -4.47 4.81 -9.97
N THR A 218 -5.16 5.46 -10.92
CA THR A 218 -4.56 6.50 -11.77
C THR A 218 -4.19 7.74 -10.96
N ASN A 219 -5.02 8.15 -9.99
CA ASN A 219 -4.67 9.22 -9.07
C ASN A 219 -3.45 8.86 -8.21
N TYR A 220 -3.30 7.60 -7.78
CA TYR A 220 -2.09 7.12 -7.12
C TYR A 220 -0.86 7.32 -8.01
N MET A 221 -0.93 6.93 -9.29
CA MET A 221 0.19 7.12 -10.24
C MET A 221 0.59 8.59 -10.35
N VAL A 222 -0.38 9.50 -10.47
CA VAL A 222 -0.15 10.95 -10.52
C VAL A 222 0.51 11.44 -9.22
N GLN A 223 0.03 11.01 -8.05
CA GLN A 223 0.65 11.37 -6.77
C GLN A 223 2.07 10.83 -6.63
N GLY A 224 2.33 9.62 -7.13
CA GLY A 224 3.68 9.04 -7.18
C GLY A 224 4.65 9.87 -8.03
N VAL A 225 4.18 10.40 -9.17
CA VAL A 225 4.93 11.34 -10.01
C VAL A 225 5.15 12.66 -9.29
N LEU A 226 4.11 13.24 -8.70
CA LEU A 226 4.20 14.50 -7.96
C LEU A 226 5.21 14.40 -6.81
N GLU A 227 5.17 13.33 -6.01
CA GLU A 227 6.15 13.12 -4.94
C GLU A 227 7.57 13.00 -5.48
N ALA A 228 7.77 12.19 -6.52
CA ALA A 228 9.09 11.95 -7.10
C ALA A 228 9.75 13.25 -7.61
N TYR A 229 9.03 14.05 -8.39
CA TYR A 229 9.61 15.27 -8.97
C TYR A 229 9.57 16.46 -8.01
N ARG A 230 8.47 16.67 -7.25
CA ARG A 230 8.31 17.85 -6.39
C ARG A 230 8.99 17.72 -5.04
N CYS A 231 9.15 16.51 -4.51
CA CYS A 231 9.70 16.28 -3.17
C CYS A 231 11.09 15.61 -3.22
N GLU A 232 11.24 14.55 -4.04
CA GLU A 232 12.49 13.79 -4.11
C GLU A 232 13.51 14.36 -5.11
N GLY A 233 13.07 15.24 -6.02
CA GLY A 233 13.94 15.82 -7.04
C GLY A 233 14.37 14.80 -8.10
N ALA A 234 13.46 13.91 -8.51
CA ALA A 234 13.68 12.98 -9.61
C ALA A 234 14.07 13.71 -10.91
N LYS A 235 14.77 12.98 -11.79
CA LYS A 235 15.24 13.42 -13.10
C LYS A 235 14.93 12.35 -14.13
N GLY A 236 14.87 12.76 -15.39
CA GLY A 236 14.51 11.90 -16.51
C GLY A 236 13.08 11.38 -16.38
N ILE A 237 12.75 10.37 -17.18
CA ILE A 237 11.42 9.79 -17.29
C ILE A 237 11.23 8.55 -16.41
N ASP A 238 12.21 8.19 -15.58
CA ASP A 238 12.17 6.95 -14.80
C ASP A 238 11.03 6.93 -13.79
N ALA A 239 10.74 8.07 -13.15
CA ALA A 239 9.59 8.16 -12.23
C ALA A 239 8.25 7.96 -12.95
N LEU A 240 8.09 8.54 -14.16
CA LEU A 240 6.93 8.29 -15.01
C LEU A 240 6.84 6.82 -15.41
N ASN A 241 7.94 6.24 -15.88
CA ASN A 241 8.01 4.83 -16.25
C ASN A 241 7.57 3.94 -15.10
N GLU A 242 8.11 4.15 -13.89
CA GLU A 242 7.74 3.36 -12.72
C GLU A 242 6.27 3.51 -12.33
N CYS A 243 5.73 4.73 -12.38
CA CYS A 243 4.34 4.99 -12.00
C CYS A 243 3.33 4.47 -13.04
N PHE A 244 3.64 4.54 -14.34
CA PHE A 244 2.68 4.28 -15.42
C PHE A 244 2.92 2.97 -16.19
N SER A 245 3.95 2.18 -15.85
CA SER A 245 4.17 0.85 -16.43
C SER A 245 3.29 -0.22 -15.77
N TRP A 246 1.97 -0.01 -15.75
CA TRP A 246 0.98 -0.96 -15.24
C TRP A 246 -0.12 -1.17 -16.29
N GLY A 247 -0.86 -2.27 -16.18
CA GLY A 247 -1.91 -2.63 -17.11
C GLY A 247 -1.64 -3.94 -17.84
N PRO A 248 -2.56 -4.37 -18.72
CA PRO A 248 -2.51 -5.66 -19.39
C PRO A 248 -1.24 -5.83 -20.22
N THR A 249 -0.53 -6.94 -19.99
CA THR A 249 0.59 -7.36 -20.82
C THR A 249 0.44 -8.82 -21.26
N THR A 250 0.96 -9.13 -22.45
CA THR A 250 1.05 -10.51 -22.92
C THR A 250 2.07 -11.26 -22.06
N ILE A 251 1.63 -12.31 -21.38
CA ILE A 251 2.52 -13.19 -20.61
C ILE A 251 3.37 -13.99 -21.60
N GLY A 252 4.66 -13.64 -21.71
CA GLY A 252 5.63 -14.36 -22.52
C GLY A 252 6.23 -15.57 -21.78
N GLN A 253 7.09 -16.34 -22.45
CA GLN A 253 7.75 -17.53 -21.89
C GLN A 253 8.73 -17.25 -20.72
N GLY A 254 9.13 -15.98 -20.52
CA GLY A 254 9.96 -15.55 -19.38
C GLY A 254 9.07 -15.17 -18.19
N GLY A 255 8.49 -16.19 -17.54
CA GLY A 255 7.41 -16.10 -16.55
C GLY A 255 7.47 -14.92 -15.58
N LEU A 256 6.27 -14.43 -15.21
CA LEU A 256 6.07 -13.41 -14.19
C LEU A 256 6.37 -13.99 -12.79
N ASP A 257 6.69 -13.13 -11.83
CA ASP A 257 6.56 -13.53 -10.43
C ASP A 257 5.06 -13.72 -10.09
N ASP A 258 4.78 -14.43 -8.99
CA ASP A 258 3.40 -14.76 -8.61
C ASP A 258 2.55 -13.49 -8.43
N ASP A 259 3.10 -12.44 -7.83
CA ASP A 259 2.43 -11.16 -7.61
C ASP A 259 2.10 -10.45 -8.94
N GLU A 260 3.04 -10.40 -9.89
CA GLU A 260 2.85 -9.84 -11.24
C GLU A 260 1.82 -10.63 -12.04
N THR A 261 1.77 -11.96 -11.85
CA THR A 261 0.78 -12.82 -12.50
C THR A 261 -0.63 -12.43 -12.07
N VAL A 262 -0.87 -12.39 -10.76
CA VAL A 262 -2.18 -12.06 -10.19
C VAL A 262 -2.61 -10.63 -10.55
N VAL A 263 -1.66 -9.67 -10.57
CA VAL A 263 -1.94 -8.31 -11.05
C VAL A 263 -2.31 -8.28 -12.53
N ASN A 264 -1.64 -9.05 -13.38
CA ASN A 264 -1.96 -9.09 -14.81
C ASN A 264 -3.33 -9.75 -15.07
N GLU A 265 -3.67 -10.78 -14.30
CA GLU A 265 -4.98 -11.47 -14.37
C GLU A 265 -6.15 -10.56 -13.99
N MET A 266 -5.96 -9.67 -13.02
CA MET A 266 -6.97 -8.66 -12.63
C MET A 266 -7.44 -7.81 -13.82
N PHE A 267 -6.55 -7.50 -14.78
CA PHE A 267 -6.91 -6.75 -15.99
C PHE A 267 -7.58 -7.60 -17.07
N GLY A 268 -7.52 -8.93 -16.96
CA GLY A 268 -8.21 -9.87 -17.85
C GLY A 268 -9.70 -10.06 -17.54
N GLY A 269 -10.20 -9.45 -16.47
CA GLY A 269 -11.62 -9.49 -16.08
C GLY A 269 -12.56 -9.02 -17.18
N ASP A 270 -13.78 -9.59 -17.20
CA ASP A 270 -14.85 -9.28 -18.16
C ASP A 270 -14.39 -9.30 -19.65
N GLY A 271 -13.65 -10.35 -20.01
CA GLY A 271 -13.15 -10.53 -21.38
C GLY A 271 -12.10 -9.50 -21.80
N GLY A 272 -11.49 -8.80 -20.83
CA GLY A 272 -10.48 -7.76 -21.06
C GLY A 272 -11.04 -6.34 -21.14
N SER A 273 -12.35 -6.13 -20.95
CA SER A 273 -12.97 -4.79 -20.94
C SER A 273 -12.36 -3.89 -19.85
N VAL A 274 -12.10 -4.47 -18.67
CA VAL A 274 -11.43 -3.84 -17.53
C VAL A 274 -10.05 -3.30 -17.94
N GLY A 275 -9.27 -4.13 -18.64
CA GLY A 275 -7.94 -3.75 -19.12
C GLY A 275 -7.98 -2.61 -20.12
N VAL A 276 -8.97 -2.59 -21.02
CA VAL A 276 -9.15 -1.51 -22.01
C VAL A 276 -9.49 -0.19 -21.32
N LEU A 277 -10.51 -0.20 -20.45
CA LEU A 277 -10.94 1.01 -19.74
C LEU A 277 -9.82 1.57 -18.84
N PHE A 278 -9.08 0.68 -18.16
CA PHE A 278 -7.96 1.09 -17.33
C PHE A 278 -6.83 1.73 -18.17
N GLU A 279 -6.50 1.17 -19.34
CA GLU A 279 -5.51 1.77 -20.23
C GLU A 279 -5.95 3.15 -20.73
N GLU A 280 -7.24 3.34 -21.07
CA GLU A 280 -7.79 4.67 -21.42
C GLU A 280 -7.61 5.69 -20.29
N MET A 281 -8.04 5.35 -19.07
CA MET A 281 -7.92 6.23 -17.90
C MET A 281 -6.46 6.51 -17.52
N LYS A 282 -5.60 5.50 -17.65
CA LYS A 282 -4.15 5.63 -17.39
C LYS A 282 -3.51 6.54 -18.43
N THR A 283 -3.89 6.42 -19.70
CA THR A 283 -3.43 7.30 -20.77
C THR A 283 -3.83 8.75 -20.52
N ASP A 284 -5.08 9.01 -20.15
CA ASP A 284 -5.54 10.36 -19.81
C ASP A 284 -4.76 10.95 -18.63
N ALA A 285 -4.55 10.16 -17.57
CA ALA A 285 -3.76 10.58 -16.42
C ALA A 285 -2.27 10.82 -16.77
N LEU A 286 -1.69 10.01 -17.66
CA LEU A 286 -0.33 10.20 -18.13
C LEU A 286 -0.20 11.47 -18.98
N LEU A 287 -1.12 11.69 -19.92
CA LEU A 287 -1.15 12.91 -20.73
C LEU A 287 -1.31 14.16 -19.86
N GLU A 288 -2.12 14.07 -18.80
CA GLU A 288 -2.26 15.15 -17.85
C GLU A 288 -0.98 15.42 -17.05
N ALA A 289 -0.20 14.38 -16.72
CA ALA A 289 1.08 14.51 -16.02
C ALA A 289 2.21 15.07 -16.90
N LEU A 290 1.99 15.15 -18.22
CA LEU A 290 2.94 15.73 -19.16
C LEU A 290 2.66 17.23 -19.33
N PRO A 291 3.70 18.08 -19.27
CA PRO A 291 3.55 19.51 -19.47
C PRO A 291 3.01 19.81 -20.89
N PRO A 292 2.02 20.71 -21.02
CA PRO A 292 1.62 21.25 -22.32
C PRO A 292 2.75 22.05 -22.97
N ASP A 293 2.72 22.14 -24.30
CA ASP A 293 3.71 22.89 -25.09
C ASP A 293 3.99 24.29 -24.50
N ASN A 294 5.28 24.61 -24.34
CA ASN A 294 5.78 25.89 -23.79
C ASN A 294 5.45 26.14 -22.31
N THR A 295 4.99 25.15 -21.56
CA THR A 295 4.81 25.27 -20.10
C THR A 295 6.02 24.71 -19.37
N PRO A 296 6.74 25.50 -18.55
CA PRO A 296 7.83 24.95 -17.73
C PRO A 296 7.34 23.83 -16.82
N LEU A 297 8.11 22.73 -16.75
CA LEU A 297 7.76 21.54 -15.97
C LEU A 297 7.46 21.87 -14.50
N GLU A 298 8.22 22.79 -13.89
CA GLU A 298 7.97 23.26 -12.51
C GLU A 298 6.55 23.83 -12.34
N THR A 299 6.17 24.76 -13.22
CA THR A 299 4.85 25.41 -13.19
C THR A 299 3.73 24.42 -13.48
N HIS A 300 3.96 23.48 -14.39
CA HIS A 300 2.99 22.43 -14.68
C HIS A 300 2.75 21.52 -13.47
N LEU A 301 3.81 21.02 -12.83
CA LEU A 301 3.70 20.12 -11.68
C LEU A 301 3.07 20.81 -10.45
N ASP A 302 3.31 22.11 -10.25
CA ASP A 302 2.63 22.86 -9.19
C ASP A 302 1.11 22.98 -9.45
N ARG A 303 0.69 23.28 -10.70
CA ARG A 303 -0.73 23.27 -11.08
C ARG A 303 -1.36 21.88 -10.95
N LEU A 304 -0.62 20.85 -11.35
CA LEU A 304 -1.07 19.47 -11.24
C LEU A 304 -1.30 19.09 -9.77
N ALA A 305 -0.42 19.53 -8.85
CA ALA A 305 -0.59 19.30 -7.42
C ALA A 305 -1.75 20.10 -6.79
N GLU A 306 -2.08 21.27 -7.33
CA GLU A 306 -3.27 22.03 -6.92
C GLU A 306 -4.55 21.30 -7.33
N LYS A 307 -4.56 20.67 -8.51
CA LYS A 307 -5.70 19.86 -8.98
C LYS A 307 -5.80 18.52 -8.25
N HIS A 308 -4.68 17.81 -8.12
CA HIS A 308 -4.57 16.53 -7.44
C HIS A 308 -4.05 16.74 -6.02
N THR A 309 -4.92 17.25 -5.15
CA THR A 309 -4.52 17.49 -3.75
C THR A 309 -4.32 16.18 -2.99
N TRP A 310 -3.35 16.17 -2.06
CA TRP A 310 -3.12 15.04 -1.16
C TRP A 310 -4.37 14.68 -0.35
N ALA A 311 -5.12 15.68 0.12
CA ALA A 311 -6.31 15.47 0.94
C ALA A 311 -7.38 14.65 0.19
N VAL A 312 -7.64 14.97 -1.09
CA VAL A 312 -8.59 14.22 -1.91
C VAL A 312 -8.06 12.82 -2.21
N PHE A 313 -6.78 12.70 -2.57
CA PHE A 313 -6.15 11.40 -2.80
C PHE A 313 -6.28 10.47 -1.59
N GLU A 314 -5.93 10.99 -0.41
CA GLU A 314 -5.95 10.21 0.82
C GLU A 314 -7.36 9.86 1.26
N GLU A 315 -8.34 10.76 1.13
CA GLU A 315 -9.73 10.45 1.46
C GLU A 315 -10.27 9.33 0.59
N THR A 316 -10.04 9.39 -0.72
CA THR A 316 -10.47 8.32 -1.64
C THR A 316 -9.77 7.00 -1.34
N LEU A 317 -8.47 7.03 -1.07
CA LEU A 317 -7.67 5.83 -0.85
C LEU A 317 -7.89 5.20 0.53
N VAL A 318 -7.88 6.00 1.60
CA VAL A 318 -8.00 5.54 2.99
C VAL A 318 -9.47 5.46 3.41
N GLY A 319 -10.21 6.56 3.24
CA GLY A 319 -11.63 6.65 3.60
C GLY A 319 -12.53 5.79 2.71
N GLY A 320 -12.21 5.70 1.42
CA GLY A 320 -12.90 4.84 0.46
C GLY A 320 -12.32 3.42 0.42
N TYR A 321 -11.27 3.23 -0.38
CA TYR A 321 -10.77 1.90 -0.76
C TYR A 321 -10.31 1.06 0.44
N LEU A 322 -9.38 1.56 1.26
CA LEU A 322 -8.79 0.78 2.35
C LEU A 322 -9.82 0.43 3.44
N THR A 323 -10.73 1.37 3.74
CA THR A 323 -11.83 1.13 4.69
C THR A 323 -12.78 0.05 4.17
N ALA A 324 -13.12 0.04 2.88
CA ALA A 324 -13.94 -1.00 2.27
C ALA A 324 -13.25 -2.37 2.32
N VAL A 325 -11.96 -2.43 1.95
CA VAL A 325 -11.16 -3.66 1.98
C VAL A 325 -11.08 -4.24 3.39
N ILE A 326 -10.84 -3.41 4.41
CA ILE A 326 -10.79 -3.84 5.81
C ILE A 326 -12.16 -4.32 6.31
N SER A 327 -13.23 -3.62 5.93
CA SER A 327 -14.59 -3.96 6.36
C SER A 327 -15.09 -5.27 5.75
N ALA A 328 -14.58 -5.65 4.58
CA ALA A 328 -14.87 -6.94 3.95
C ALA A 328 -14.16 -8.12 4.64
N GLN A 329 -13.13 -7.87 5.46
CA GLN A 329 -12.42 -8.93 6.16
C GLN A 329 -13.16 -9.38 7.43
N PRO A 330 -13.21 -10.69 7.72
CA PRO A 330 -13.72 -11.16 9.00
C PRO A 330 -12.85 -10.62 10.14
N SER A 331 -13.48 -10.38 11.29
CA SER A 331 -12.74 -10.01 12.51
C SER A 331 -11.83 -11.16 12.95
N PRO A 332 -10.58 -10.89 13.40
CA PRO A 332 -9.71 -11.94 13.93
C PRO A 332 -10.36 -12.70 15.09
N VAL A 333 -10.12 -14.00 15.20
CA VAL A 333 -10.73 -14.85 16.24
C VAL A 333 -10.44 -14.33 17.65
N LEU A 334 -9.20 -13.89 17.92
CA LEU A 334 -8.84 -13.36 19.24
C LEU A 334 -9.57 -12.06 19.58
N LEU A 335 -9.87 -11.23 18.57
CA LEU A 335 -10.68 -10.02 18.76
C LEU A 335 -12.14 -10.37 19.03
N GLN A 336 -12.69 -11.38 18.35
CA GLN A 336 -14.05 -11.84 18.62
C GLN A 336 -14.16 -12.29 20.08
N LEU A 337 -13.20 -13.10 20.56
CA LEU A 337 -13.15 -13.57 21.94
C LEU A 337 -13.02 -12.43 22.95
N GLU A 338 -12.20 -11.42 22.67
CA GLU A 338 -12.10 -10.19 23.49
C GLU A 338 -13.45 -9.48 23.60
N ASN A 339 -14.25 -9.50 22.53
CA ASN A 339 -15.59 -8.93 22.49
C ASN A 339 -16.71 -9.86 23.01
N GLY A 340 -16.36 -11.03 23.57
CA GLY A 340 -17.33 -11.97 24.10
C GLY A 340 -18.11 -12.76 23.06
N LYS A 341 -17.63 -12.83 21.81
CA LYS A 341 -18.29 -13.50 20.69
C LYS A 341 -17.35 -14.47 20.00
N LEU A 342 -17.90 -15.46 19.29
CA LEU A 342 -17.11 -16.31 18.41
C LEU A 342 -18.02 -16.84 17.29
N THR A 343 -17.68 -16.55 16.04
CA THR A 343 -18.44 -17.01 14.88
C THR A 343 -18.59 -18.54 14.91
N GLY A 344 -19.84 -19.02 14.83
CA GLY A 344 -20.16 -20.44 14.90
C GLY A 344 -20.48 -20.97 16.30
N PHE A 345 -20.44 -20.12 17.33
CA PHE A 345 -20.82 -20.45 18.71
C PHE A 345 -21.91 -19.51 19.22
N GLU A 346 -22.69 -19.96 20.20
CA GLU A 346 -23.68 -19.10 20.87
C GLU A 346 -22.99 -18.11 21.83
N ASP A 347 -23.41 -16.84 21.83
CA ASP A 347 -22.85 -15.79 22.68
C ASP A 347 -22.90 -16.17 24.18
N THR A 348 -23.87 -16.98 24.60
CA THR A 348 -24.03 -17.50 25.97
C THR A 348 -22.90 -18.45 26.36
N ASP A 349 -22.44 -19.29 25.44
CA ASP A 349 -21.36 -20.25 25.69
C ASP A 349 -20.03 -19.53 25.86
N ILE A 350 -19.77 -18.54 24.99
CA ILE A 350 -18.55 -17.73 25.05
C ILE A 350 -18.54 -16.86 26.30
N SER A 351 -19.67 -16.24 26.65
CA SER A 351 -19.80 -15.47 27.88
C SER A 351 -19.54 -16.33 29.12
N THR A 352 -20.07 -17.55 29.15
CA THR A 352 -19.84 -18.50 30.25
C THR A 352 -18.39 -18.95 30.31
N LEU A 353 -17.76 -19.23 29.17
CA LEU A 353 -16.34 -19.56 29.08
C LEU A 353 -15.45 -18.44 29.64
N LEU A 354 -15.69 -17.20 29.21
CA LEU A 354 -14.91 -16.03 29.66
C LEU A 354 -15.15 -15.75 31.16
N ALA A 355 -16.37 -15.96 31.65
CA ALA A 355 -16.69 -15.87 33.07
C ALA A 355 -15.86 -16.86 33.89
N ASN A 356 -15.83 -18.12 33.44
CA ASN A 356 -15.08 -19.18 34.11
C ASN A 356 -13.56 -18.98 34.02
N ALA A 357 -13.07 -18.33 32.96
CA ALA A 357 -11.67 -17.98 32.79
C ALA A 357 -11.24 -16.73 33.59
N GLY A 358 -12.17 -16.05 34.27
CA GLY A 358 -11.90 -14.79 34.96
C GLY A 358 -11.65 -13.61 34.01
N ALA A 359 -12.04 -13.76 32.74
CA ALA A 359 -11.81 -12.81 31.66
C ALA A 359 -13.03 -11.93 31.32
N LEU A 360 -14.15 -12.08 32.05
CA LEU A 360 -15.29 -11.16 31.92
C LEU A 360 -14.85 -9.71 32.18
N ALA A 361 -14.83 -8.91 31.11
CA ALA A 361 -14.70 -7.48 31.18
C ALA A 361 -15.98 -6.85 31.77
N ARG A 362 -15.78 -5.79 32.55
CA ARG A 362 -16.81 -4.85 33.01
C ARG A 362 -17.44 -4.09 31.87
#